data_AF-A0A2C6KGQ5-F1
#
_entry.id   AF-A0A2C6KGQ5-F1
#
_cell.length_a   1.000
_cell.length_b   1.000
_cell.length_c   1.000
_cell.angle_alpha   90.00
_cell.angle_beta   90.00
_cell.angle_gamma   90.00
#
_symmetry.space_group_name_H-M   'P 1'
#
loop_
_entity.id
_entity.type
_entity.pdbx_description
1 polymer ?
#
loop_
_entity_poly.entity_id
_entity_poly.type
_entity_poly.pdbx_seq_one_letter_code
_entity_poly.pdbx_strand_id
1 'polypeptide(L)'
;MNAFRLRHLEQSLELYHKLPPATPCSFPSLPLDLFVRHYFKCHKSIKSADKLFITNHLYQIVKWKALLDFLTPPPAAWSSRIRTYFISDRSQPGTYAGKIAVQYEESSMFGAGQWASVDLSRWKLHSTNARLPPHMRCSFPEPLFARIEAALGTAKALHICNILNEEPPIFLRVNPNRISRERLYKFLLNKGVVVEKCVNSPFGLVLPQRQKLSDLPEYRLGYFEIQDESSQLIAFKLQAEPGQKVLDYCAGSGGKTLAFGPLLENTGRLYLHDTRERMLLDAKKRLKRAGIQNYQLLFPHATSERAVESLKGRMDWTSVAIYGEAAEGRRIPS
;
A
#
# COMPACT_ATOMS: atom_id res chain seq x y z
N MET A 1 12.59 19.11 17.33
CA MET A 1 11.70 17.94 17.31
C MET A 1 11.40 17.61 18.77
N ASN A 2 10.13 17.41 19.17
CA ASN A 2 9.80 17.11 20.58
C ASN A 2 10.31 15.71 20.96
N ALA A 3 10.97 15.59 22.12
CA ALA A 3 11.47 14.32 22.67
C ALA A 3 10.40 13.21 22.72
N PHE A 4 9.13 13.59 22.90
CA PHE A 4 8.00 12.67 22.84
C PHE A 4 7.87 11.95 21.48
N ARG A 5 8.02 12.68 20.37
CA ARG A 5 7.92 12.12 19.01
C ARG A 5 9.07 11.18 18.71
N LEU A 6 10.30 11.58 19.09
CA LEU A 6 11.50 10.76 18.93
C LEU A 6 11.38 9.45 19.68
N ARG A 7 10.97 9.51 20.96
CA ARG A 7 10.81 8.33 21.82
C ARG A 7 9.82 7.33 21.22
N HIS A 8 8.66 7.80 20.76
CA HIS A 8 7.66 6.93 20.16
C HIS A 8 8.07 6.41 18.77
N LEU A 9 8.81 7.21 17.98
CA LEU A 9 9.38 6.74 16.72
C LEU A 9 10.38 5.59 16.95
N GLU A 10 11.35 5.79 17.85
CA GLU A 10 12.34 4.78 18.22
C GLU A 10 11.69 3.51 18.79
N GLN A 11 10.79 3.67 19.77
CA GLN A 11 10.06 2.54 20.36
C GLN A 11 9.25 1.76 19.31
N SER A 12 8.61 2.45 18.36
CA SER A 12 7.86 1.79 17.29
C SER A 12 8.76 1.00 16.34
N LEU A 13 9.94 1.52 16.01
CA LEU A 13 10.94 0.83 15.17
C LEU A 13 11.51 -0.40 15.87
N GLU A 14 11.81 -0.28 17.16
CA GLU A 14 12.25 -1.42 17.98
C GLU A 14 11.21 -2.53 18.01
N LEU A 15 9.95 -2.20 18.31
CA LEU A 15 8.88 -3.20 18.42
C LEU A 15 8.54 -3.84 17.08
N TYR A 16 8.63 -3.09 15.98
CA TYR A 16 8.37 -3.63 14.64
C TYR A 16 9.44 -4.63 14.19
N HIS A 17 10.71 -4.43 14.59
CA HIS A 17 11.84 -5.25 14.16
C HIS A 17 12.31 -6.30 15.18
N LYS A 18 11.84 -6.26 16.44
CA LYS A 18 12.04 -7.33 17.41
C LYS A 18 11.11 -8.51 17.05
N LEU A 19 11.67 -9.72 16.89
CA LEU A 19 10.88 -10.97 16.91
C LEU A 19 10.15 -11.05 18.26
N PRO A 20 8.90 -11.53 18.32
CA PRO A 20 8.02 -11.27 19.46
C PRO A 20 8.55 -11.87 20.77
N PRO A 21 8.82 -11.08 21.82
CA PRO A 21 8.92 -11.61 23.17
C PRO A 21 7.52 -11.85 23.75
N ALA A 22 7.39 -12.90 24.57
CA ALA A 22 6.17 -13.25 25.31
C ALA A 22 5.81 -12.14 26.32
N THR A 23 5.03 -11.17 25.86
CA THR A 23 4.36 -10.17 26.70
C THR A 23 2.89 -10.07 26.30
N PRO A 24 2.01 -9.51 27.14
CA PRO A 24 0.56 -9.41 26.86
C PRO A 24 0.22 -8.59 25.59
N CYS A 25 1.20 -7.85 25.04
CA CYS A 25 1.17 -7.16 23.75
C CYS A 25 2.14 -7.80 22.78
N SER A 26 2.04 -9.11 22.55
CA SER A 26 2.82 -9.79 21.52
C SER A 26 2.43 -9.24 20.14
N PHE A 27 3.41 -8.79 19.36
CA PHE A 27 3.20 -8.39 17.98
C PHE A 27 3.40 -9.62 17.10
N PRO A 28 2.34 -10.22 16.51
CA PRO A 28 2.54 -11.12 15.39
C PRO A 28 3.28 -10.37 14.27
N SER A 29 3.90 -11.09 13.32
CA SER A 29 4.54 -10.49 12.14
C SER A 29 3.48 -9.79 11.27
N LEU A 30 3.09 -8.59 11.68
CA LEU A 30 2.07 -7.78 11.05
C LEU A 30 2.70 -6.97 9.91
N PRO A 31 1.99 -6.81 8.79
CA PRO A 31 2.26 -5.71 7.86
C PRO A 31 2.36 -4.37 8.59
N LEU A 32 3.25 -3.48 8.14
CA LEU A 32 3.57 -2.23 8.82
C LEU A 32 2.33 -1.35 9.08
N ASP A 33 1.35 -1.35 8.17
CA ASP A 33 0.10 -0.60 8.34
C ASP A 33 -0.76 -1.12 9.50
N LEU A 34 -0.85 -2.44 9.66
CA LEU A 34 -1.56 -3.08 10.76
C LEU A 34 -0.80 -2.89 12.08
N PHE A 35 0.53 -2.98 12.05
CA PHE A 35 1.38 -2.68 13.20
C PHE A 35 1.17 -1.24 13.69
N VAL A 36 1.24 -0.23 12.82
CA VAL A 36 1.05 1.18 13.19
C VAL A 36 -0.33 1.42 13.81
N ARG A 37 -1.38 0.82 13.23
CA ARG A 37 -2.74 0.89 13.78
C ARG A 37 -2.82 0.27 15.17
N HIS A 38 -2.19 -0.87 15.38
CA HIS A 38 -2.16 -1.54 16.68
C HIS A 38 -1.36 -0.71 17.71
N TYR A 39 -0.17 -0.24 17.33
CA TYR A 39 0.70 0.59 18.17
C TYR A 39 -0.04 1.81 18.74
N PHE A 40 -0.79 2.54 17.90
CA PHE A 40 -1.57 3.69 18.34
C PHE A 40 -2.82 3.36 19.14
N LYS A 41 -3.35 2.14 19.06
CA LYS A 41 -4.43 1.68 19.96
C LYS A 41 -3.90 1.45 21.37
N CYS A 42 -2.68 0.93 21.50
CA CYS A 42 -2.02 0.72 22.79
C CYS A 42 -1.50 2.03 23.40
N HIS A 43 -1.16 3.02 22.58
CA HIS A 43 -0.63 4.32 23.02
C HIS A 43 -1.63 5.47 22.79
N LYS A 44 -2.70 5.49 23.60
CA LYS A 44 -3.81 6.47 23.46
C LYS A 44 -3.40 7.93 23.70
N SER A 45 -2.28 8.17 24.37
CA SER A 45 -1.75 9.52 24.66
C SER A 45 -1.23 10.26 23.42
N ILE A 46 -0.95 9.56 22.32
CA ILE A 46 -0.39 10.16 21.10
C ILE A 46 -1.51 10.89 20.34
N LYS A 47 -1.33 12.20 20.11
CA LYS A 47 -2.30 13.06 19.40
C LYS A 47 -2.18 12.93 17.88
N SER A 48 -3.19 13.37 17.14
CA SER A 48 -3.27 13.21 15.67
C SER A 48 -2.07 13.76 14.92
N ALA A 49 -1.56 14.94 15.29
CA ALA A 49 -0.37 15.54 14.67
C ALA A 49 0.90 14.68 14.90
N ASP A 50 1.03 14.09 16.09
CA ASP A 50 2.16 13.22 16.43
C ASP A 50 2.04 11.85 15.76
N LYS A 51 0.81 11.31 15.63
CA LYS A 51 0.54 10.09 14.87
C LYS A 51 0.99 10.23 13.42
N LEU A 52 0.65 11.35 12.77
CA LEU A 52 1.06 11.63 11.40
C LEU A 52 2.58 11.69 11.28
N PHE A 53 3.24 12.42 12.18
CA PHE A 53 4.70 12.51 12.23
C PHE A 53 5.36 11.14 12.36
N ILE A 54 4.96 10.36 13.38
CA ILE A 54 5.53 9.04 13.67
C ILE A 54 5.30 8.11 12.48
N THR A 55 4.09 8.10 11.91
CA THR A 55 3.76 7.26 10.75
C THR A 55 4.65 7.59 9.57
N ASN A 56 4.72 8.86 9.17
CA ASN A 56 5.49 9.28 7.99
C ASN A 56 6.97 8.89 8.14
N HIS A 57 7.60 9.17 9.28
CA HIS A 57 9.01 8.84 9.48
C HIS A 57 9.26 7.35 9.65
N LEU A 58 8.35 6.62 10.29
CA LEU A 58 8.46 5.16 10.43
C LEU A 58 8.49 4.48 9.06
N TYR A 59 7.55 4.82 8.16
CA TYR A 59 7.54 4.27 6.79
C TYR A 59 8.82 4.62 6.03
N GLN A 60 9.32 5.85 6.17
CA GLN A 60 10.53 6.28 5.49
C GLN A 60 11.79 5.57 6.03
N ILE A 61 11.92 5.44 7.35
CA ILE A 61 13.06 4.75 7.95
C ILE A 61 13.05 3.26 7.60
N VAL A 62 11.89 2.61 7.60
CA VAL A 62 11.77 1.20 7.18
C VAL A 62 12.12 1.04 5.70
N LYS A 63 11.61 1.94 4.83
CA LYS A 63 11.93 1.97 3.39
C LYS A 63 13.43 2.16 3.14
N TRP A 64 14.06 3.10 3.86
CA TRP A 64 15.47 3.44 3.70
C TRP A 64 16.41 2.65 4.64
N LYS A 65 15.93 1.59 5.27
CA LYS A 65 16.67 0.87 6.32
C LYS A 65 18.00 0.32 5.83
N ALA A 66 18.04 -0.33 4.66
CA ALA A 66 19.27 -0.94 4.15
C ALA A 66 20.37 0.12 3.90
N LEU A 67 19.99 1.27 3.34
CA LEU A 67 20.93 2.38 3.16
C LEU A 67 21.33 3.00 4.52
N LEU A 68 20.38 3.15 5.45
CA LEU A 68 20.66 3.65 6.79
C LEU A 68 21.58 2.72 7.60
N ASP A 69 21.43 1.41 7.45
CA ASP A 69 22.32 0.41 8.06
C ASP A 69 23.76 0.59 7.57
N PHE A 70 23.94 0.86 6.27
CA PHE A 70 25.26 1.11 5.70
C PHE A 70 25.87 2.45 6.16
N LEU A 71 25.06 3.51 6.24
CA LEU A 71 25.54 4.85 6.58
C LEU A 71 25.74 5.05 8.09
N THR A 72 25.12 4.23 8.93
CA THR A 72 25.17 4.39 10.39
C THR A 72 26.35 3.61 10.97
N PRO A 73 27.33 4.29 11.59
CA PRO A 73 28.46 3.61 12.20
C PRO A 73 28.00 2.74 13.40
N PRO A 74 28.68 1.62 13.70
CA PRO A 74 28.40 0.80 14.86
C PRO A 74 28.57 1.58 16.18
N PRO A 75 27.74 1.32 17.22
CA PRO A 75 26.65 0.36 17.25
C PRO A 75 25.42 0.89 16.51
N ALA A 76 24.88 0.08 15.59
CA ALA A 76 23.69 0.40 14.82
C ALA A 76 22.43 0.18 15.69
N ALA A 77 22.25 0.99 16.73
CA ALA A 77 21.01 1.12 17.47
C ALA A 77 19.97 1.92 16.66
N TRP A 78 18.69 1.86 17.04
CA TRP A 78 17.66 2.66 16.36
C TRP A 78 17.86 4.17 16.57
N SER A 79 18.26 4.61 17.75
CA SER A 79 18.71 5.99 18.01
C SER A 79 19.80 6.45 17.04
N SER A 80 20.83 5.64 16.78
CA SER A 80 21.90 5.94 15.81
C SER A 80 21.34 6.09 14.39
N ARG A 81 20.47 5.18 13.95
CA ARG A 81 19.83 5.26 12.61
C ARG A 81 18.92 6.47 12.47
N ILE A 82 18.13 6.78 13.50
CA ILE A 82 17.25 7.95 13.53
C ILE A 82 18.09 9.23 13.45
N ARG A 83 19.23 9.26 14.16
CA ARG A 83 20.19 10.35 14.08
C ARG A 83 20.74 10.49 12.66
N THR A 84 21.23 9.42 12.04
CA THR A 84 21.70 9.42 10.64
C THR A 84 20.60 9.92 9.71
N TYR A 85 19.37 9.46 9.91
CA TYR A 85 18.21 9.86 9.13
C TYR A 85 17.94 11.37 9.24
N PHE A 86 17.97 11.99 10.43
CA PHE A 86 17.69 13.41 10.59
C PHE A 86 18.90 14.34 10.36
N ILE A 87 20.15 13.91 10.63
CA ILE A 87 21.35 14.77 10.47
C ILE A 87 21.68 14.96 8.99
N SER A 88 21.53 13.92 8.18
CA SER A 88 21.70 13.98 6.72
C SER A 88 20.63 14.82 6.00
N ASP A 89 19.71 15.45 6.74
CA ASP A 89 18.59 16.25 6.23
C ASP A 89 18.91 17.76 6.18
N ARG A 90 20.09 18.17 6.68
CA ARG A 90 20.53 19.56 6.57
C ARG A 90 21.03 19.83 5.16
N SER A 91 20.14 20.43 4.38
CA SER A 91 20.31 21.00 3.04
C SER A 91 21.50 21.96 2.91
N GLN A 92 22.73 21.44 2.88
CA GLN A 92 23.85 22.10 2.21
C GLN A 92 24.57 21.12 1.28
N PRO A 93 24.63 21.40 -0.04
CA PRO A 93 25.53 20.69 -0.94
C PRO A 93 26.97 21.07 -0.57
N GLY A 94 27.75 20.13 -0.04
CA GLY A 94 29.18 20.36 0.22
C GLY A 94 29.80 19.65 1.43
N THR A 95 29.02 19.04 2.32
CA THR A 95 29.56 18.35 3.52
C THR A 95 29.54 16.83 3.42
N TYR A 96 29.65 16.30 2.20
CA TYR A 96 30.05 14.91 2.00
C TYR A 96 31.56 14.83 2.24
N ALA A 97 31.94 14.34 3.42
CA ALA A 97 33.29 14.25 4.00
C ALA A 97 33.67 15.43 4.91
N GLY A 98 33.48 15.24 6.21
CA GLY A 98 34.08 16.12 7.22
C GLY A 98 33.52 15.87 8.62
N LYS A 99 34.26 15.10 9.43
CA LYS A 99 34.12 14.90 10.88
C LYS A 99 33.00 13.94 11.35
N ILE A 100 33.36 12.66 11.31
CA ILE A 100 32.97 11.71 12.37
C ILE A 100 33.62 12.21 13.66
N ALA A 101 32.91 13.04 14.42
CA ALA A 101 33.08 13.29 15.86
C ALA A 101 32.21 14.50 16.23
N VAL A 102 31.02 14.25 16.77
CA VAL A 102 30.32 15.26 17.56
C VAL A 102 30.02 14.62 18.90
N GLN A 103 30.77 15.07 19.90
CA GLN A 103 30.52 14.78 21.31
C GLN A 103 29.09 15.16 21.67
N TYR A 104 28.48 14.31 22.48
CA TYR A 104 27.15 14.50 23.03
C TYR A 104 27.14 15.73 23.95
N GLU A 105 26.53 16.82 23.51
CA GLU A 105 25.93 17.80 24.41
C GLU A 105 24.44 17.90 24.07
N GLU A 106 23.62 17.38 24.99
CA GLU A 106 22.15 17.27 24.87
C GLU A 106 21.42 18.62 24.81
N SER A 107 22.11 19.74 25.02
CA SER A 107 21.49 21.04 25.32
C SER A 107 21.42 22.01 24.14
N SER A 108 22.20 21.84 23.07
CA SER A 108 22.33 22.89 22.02
C SER A 108 21.66 22.57 20.67
N MET A 109 21.16 21.35 20.44
CA MET A 109 20.48 21.00 19.17
C MET A 109 18.96 21.29 19.14
N PHE A 110 18.36 21.73 20.25
CA PHE A 110 16.91 21.83 20.41
C PHE A 110 16.36 23.27 20.34
N GLY A 111 16.96 24.12 19.51
CA GLY A 111 16.40 25.43 19.17
C GLY A 111 15.05 25.31 18.45
N ALA A 112 14.08 26.13 18.86
CA ALA A 112 12.73 26.22 18.31
C ALA A 112 12.73 26.82 16.89
N GLY A 113 13.20 26.05 15.90
CA GLY A 113 13.02 26.34 14.48
C GLY A 113 12.02 25.37 13.87
N GLN A 114 11.15 25.84 12.98
CA GLN A 114 10.27 25.00 12.17
C GLN A 114 11.12 23.93 11.46
N TRP A 115 10.87 22.67 11.80
CA TRP A 115 11.51 21.53 11.16
C TRP A 115 10.89 21.40 9.78
N ALA A 116 11.62 21.87 8.77
CA ALA A 116 11.29 21.68 7.37
C ALA A 116 11.01 20.19 7.11
N SER A 117 10.07 19.91 6.22
CA SER A 117 9.80 18.56 5.72
C SER A 117 11.11 17.88 5.33
N VAL A 118 11.36 16.68 5.86
CA VAL A 118 12.42 15.81 5.34
C VAL A 118 12.24 15.72 3.83
N ASP A 119 13.23 16.13 3.06
CA ASP A 119 13.17 15.98 1.61
C ASP A 119 13.28 14.49 1.30
N LEU A 120 12.15 13.88 0.92
CA LEU A 120 12.06 12.45 0.64
C LEU A 120 12.86 12.05 -0.61
N SER A 121 13.24 13.02 -1.45
CA SER A 121 14.06 12.81 -2.63
C SER A 121 15.56 12.72 -2.32
N ARG A 122 16.02 13.16 -1.14
CA ARG A 122 17.46 13.22 -0.82
C ARG A 122 18.14 11.86 -0.81
N TRP A 123 17.44 10.81 -0.42
CA TRP A 123 17.99 9.46 -0.45
C TRP A 123 18.19 8.95 -1.88
N LYS A 124 17.46 9.51 -2.86
CA LYS A 124 17.69 9.27 -4.28
C LYS A 124 19.05 9.80 -4.75
N LEU A 125 19.71 10.70 -4.02
CA LEU A 125 21.10 11.11 -4.35
C LEU A 125 22.07 9.94 -4.31
N HIS A 126 21.76 8.88 -3.54
CA HIS A 126 22.57 7.66 -3.51
C HIS A 126 22.31 6.72 -4.68
N SER A 127 21.25 6.95 -5.47
CA SER A 127 20.88 6.08 -6.62
C SER A 127 22.00 5.96 -7.65
N THR A 128 22.83 7.00 -7.78
CA THR A 128 23.96 7.08 -8.72
C THR A 128 25.33 6.88 -8.04
N ASN A 129 25.38 6.63 -6.73
CA ASN A 129 26.64 6.52 -6.00
C ASN A 129 27.35 5.20 -6.33
N ALA A 130 28.36 5.28 -7.20
CA ALA A 130 29.13 4.12 -7.67
C ALA A 130 29.88 3.37 -6.56
N ARG A 131 30.13 4.00 -5.40
CA ARG A 131 30.81 3.36 -4.26
C ARG A 131 29.91 2.39 -3.48
N LEU A 132 28.59 2.42 -3.73
CA LEU A 132 27.63 1.51 -3.11
C LEU A 132 27.28 0.37 -4.07
N PRO A 133 27.12 -0.87 -3.59
CA PRO A 133 26.41 -1.92 -4.31
C PRO A 133 25.05 -1.47 -4.85
N PRO A 134 24.62 -1.91 -6.05
CA PRO A 134 23.38 -1.46 -6.68
C PRO A 134 22.13 -1.55 -5.78
N HIS A 135 21.93 -2.66 -5.06
CA HIS A 135 20.76 -2.82 -4.20
C HIS A 135 20.72 -1.80 -3.05
N MET A 136 21.87 -1.34 -2.53
CA MET A 136 21.91 -0.34 -1.47
C MET A 136 21.60 1.07 -1.99
N ARG A 137 21.94 1.36 -3.25
CA ARG A 137 21.64 2.66 -3.90
C ARG A 137 20.14 2.97 -3.90
N CYS A 138 19.32 1.93 -3.97
CA CYS A 138 17.86 1.99 -3.87
C CYS A 138 17.31 1.37 -2.57
N SER A 139 18.13 1.22 -1.53
CA SER A 139 17.73 0.67 -0.21
C SER A 139 16.87 -0.60 -0.26
N PHE A 140 17.23 -1.52 -1.14
CA PHE A 140 16.47 -2.73 -1.42
C PHE A 140 17.16 -3.96 -0.83
N PRO A 141 16.42 -4.98 -0.34
CA PRO A 141 17.00 -6.23 0.12
C PRO A 141 17.77 -6.93 -1.01
N GLU A 142 19.02 -7.30 -0.73
CA GLU A 142 19.92 -7.92 -1.73
C GLU A 142 19.30 -9.14 -2.43
N PRO A 143 18.69 -10.13 -1.74
CA PRO A 143 18.15 -11.30 -2.42
C PRO A 143 17.00 -10.97 -3.38
N LEU A 144 16.22 -9.94 -3.07
CA LEU A 144 15.11 -9.51 -3.91
C LEU A 144 15.61 -8.70 -5.11
N PHE A 145 16.59 -7.81 -4.88
CA PHE A 145 17.23 -7.06 -5.95
C PHE A 145 17.89 -8.00 -6.96
N ALA A 146 18.66 -9.00 -6.49
CA ALA A 146 19.35 -9.97 -7.34
C ALA A 146 18.36 -10.74 -8.25
N ARG A 147 17.15 -11.07 -7.76
CA ARG A 147 16.11 -11.71 -8.58
C ARG A 147 15.58 -10.80 -9.70
N ILE A 148 15.37 -9.52 -9.40
CA ILE A 148 14.91 -8.54 -10.40
C ILE A 148 16.03 -8.28 -11.42
N GLU A 149 17.26 -8.15 -10.95
CA GLU A 149 18.45 -7.95 -11.78
C GLU A 149 18.69 -9.14 -12.72
N ALA A 150 18.59 -10.37 -12.23
CA ALA A 150 18.72 -11.56 -13.06
C ALA A 150 17.66 -11.62 -14.18
N ALA A 151 16.45 -11.11 -13.92
CA ALA A 151 15.35 -11.15 -14.90
C ALA A 151 15.38 -9.98 -15.91
N LEU A 152 15.84 -8.79 -15.49
CA LEU A 152 15.64 -7.55 -16.26
C LEU A 152 16.92 -6.74 -16.51
N GLY A 153 18.04 -7.15 -15.91
CA GLY A 153 19.31 -6.43 -15.92
C GLY A 153 19.37 -5.29 -14.89
N THR A 154 20.60 -4.88 -14.54
CA THR A 154 20.88 -3.91 -13.45
C THR A 154 20.17 -2.57 -13.64
N ALA A 155 20.18 -2.02 -14.86
CA ALA A 155 19.60 -0.71 -15.14
C ALA A 155 18.08 -0.69 -14.88
N LYS A 156 17.36 -1.72 -15.35
CA LYS A 156 15.91 -1.84 -15.10
C LYS A 156 15.61 -2.19 -13.65
N ALA A 157 16.42 -3.02 -13.01
CA ALA A 157 16.26 -3.34 -11.58
C ALA A 157 16.37 -2.08 -10.72
N LEU A 158 17.41 -1.26 -10.93
CA LEU A 158 17.56 0.03 -10.27
C LEU A 158 16.36 0.96 -10.53
N HIS A 159 15.90 1.05 -11.77
CA HIS A 159 14.75 1.88 -12.12
C HIS A 159 13.48 1.44 -11.38
N ILE A 160 13.14 0.14 -11.40
CA ILE A 160 11.98 -0.42 -10.71
C ILE A 160 12.09 -0.21 -9.20
N CYS A 161 13.23 -0.55 -8.58
CA CYS A 161 13.41 -0.37 -7.14
C CYS A 161 13.30 1.09 -6.71
N ASN A 162 13.79 2.03 -7.53
CA ASN A 162 13.61 3.45 -7.26
C ASN A 162 12.15 3.88 -7.35
N ILE A 163 11.39 3.41 -8.34
CA ILE A 163 9.93 3.66 -8.43
C ILE A 163 9.19 3.08 -7.22
N LEU A 164 9.55 1.87 -6.78
CA LEU A 164 8.94 1.24 -5.60
C LEU A 164 9.22 2.01 -4.29
N ASN A 165 10.26 2.86 -4.27
CA ASN A 165 10.55 3.76 -3.16
C ASN A 165 9.79 5.09 -3.22
N GLU A 166 9.09 5.39 -4.32
CA GLU A 166 8.28 6.59 -4.44
C GLU A 166 6.95 6.43 -3.67
N GLU A 167 6.24 7.55 -3.46
CA GLU A 167 4.87 7.45 -2.98
C GLU A 167 4.00 7.08 -4.19
N PRO A 168 3.24 5.97 -4.13
CA PRO A 168 2.42 5.58 -5.26
C PRO A 168 1.26 6.57 -5.44
N PRO A 169 0.91 6.92 -6.68
CA PRO A 169 -0.27 7.73 -6.94
C PRO A 169 -1.53 6.97 -6.50
N ILE A 170 -2.61 7.70 -6.27
CA ILE A 170 -3.89 7.09 -5.89
C ILE A 170 -4.76 6.97 -7.13
N PHE A 171 -5.15 5.74 -7.45
CA PHE A 171 -6.04 5.46 -8.57
C PHE A 171 -7.48 5.31 -8.11
N LEU A 172 -8.38 5.91 -8.88
CA LEU A 172 -9.83 5.75 -8.76
C LEU A 172 -10.34 4.93 -9.94
N ARG A 173 -11.31 4.07 -9.69
CA ARG A 173 -12.13 3.44 -10.73
C ARG A 173 -13.53 4.03 -10.67
N VAL A 174 -13.94 4.69 -11.74
CA VAL A 174 -15.30 5.20 -11.91
C VAL A 174 -16.28 4.02 -11.98
N ASN A 175 -17.47 4.19 -11.39
CA ASN A 175 -18.58 3.25 -11.53
C ASN A 175 -19.46 3.66 -12.71
N PRO A 176 -19.36 2.97 -13.87
CA PRO A 176 -20.07 3.38 -15.09
C PRO A 176 -21.60 3.33 -14.94
N ASN A 177 -22.12 2.51 -14.03
CA ASN A 177 -23.56 2.39 -13.77
C ASN A 177 -24.11 3.59 -12.97
N ARG A 178 -23.25 4.51 -12.52
CA ARG A 178 -23.62 5.68 -11.72
C ARG A 178 -23.25 6.99 -12.40
N ILE A 179 -22.07 7.06 -13.01
CA ILE A 179 -21.53 8.28 -13.61
C ILE A 179 -20.50 7.94 -14.69
N SER A 180 -20.38 8.77 -15.72
CA SER A 180 -19.30 8.63 -16.71
C SER A 180 -17.96 9.16 -16.16
N ARG A 181 -16.84 8.64 -16.70
CA ARG A 181 -15.49 9.11 -16.34
C ARG A 181 -15.35 10.61 -16.54
N GLU A 182 -15.85 11.12 -17.66
CA GLU A 182 -15.81 12.53 -18.04
C GLU A 182 -16.58 13.41 -17.05
N ARG A 183 -17.76 12.97 -16.61
CA ARG A 183 -18.56 13.71 -15.64
C ARG A 183 -17.89 13.72 -14.28
N LEU A 184 -17.39 12.58 -13.79
CA LEU A 184 -16.68 12.52 -12.51
C LEU A 184 -15.40 13.38 -12.54
N TYR A 185 -14.63 13.30 -13.62
CA TYR A 185 -13.42 14.12 -13.82
C TYR A 185 -13.73 15.62 -13.69
N LYS A 186 -14.70 16.14 -14.47
CA LYS A 186 -15.12 17.56 -14.39
C LYS A 186 -15.62 17.93 -13.00
N PHE A 187 -16.40 17.03 -12.40
CA PHE A 187 -16.97 17.26 -11.08
C PHE A 187 -15.89 17.39 -10.00
N LEU A 188 -14.86 16.54 -10.02
CA LEU A 188 -13.74 16.59 -9.09
C LEU A 188 -12.89 17.86 -9.30
N LEU A 189 -12.60 18.22 -10.56
CA LEU A 189 -11.88 19.46 -10.87
C LEU A 189 -12.62 20.71 -10.38
N ASN A 190 -13.93 20.79 -10.59
CA ASN A 190 -14.74 21.92 -10.12
C ASN A 190 -14.75 22.06 -8.59
N LYS A 191 -14.43 20.98 -7.87
CA LYS A 191 -14.26 20.99 -6.41
C LYS A 191 -12.81 21.24 -5.95
N GLY A 192 -11.92 21.57 -6.88
CA GLY A 192 -10.50 21.77 -6.59
C GLY A 192 -9.71 20.48 -6.34
N VAL A 193 -10.27 19.31 -6.66
CA VAL A 193 -9.55 18.03 -6.57
C VAL A 193 -8.81 17.81 -7.88
N VAL A 194 -7.49 17.94 -7.84
CA VAL A 194 -6.62 17.68 -8.99
C VAL A 194 -6.62 16.19 -9.32
N VAL A 195 -7.11 15.86 -10.51
CA VAL A 195 -7.14 14.50 -11.05
C VAL A 195 -6.76 14.52 -12.52
N GLU A 196 -6.17 13.43 -12.98
CA GLU A 196 -5.91 13.15 -14.39
C GLU A 196 -6.63 11.88 -14.81
N LYS A 197 -6.78 11.67 -16.12
CA LYS A 197 -7.34 10.43 -16.65
C LYS A 197 -6.23 9.38 -16.76
N CYS A 198 -6.53 8.16 -16.35
CA CYS A 198 -5.65 7.03 -16.62
C CYS A 198 -5.48 6.81 -18.12
N VAL A 199 -4.26 6.44 -18.52
CA VAL A 199 -3.90 6.19 -19.93
C VAL A 199 -4.52 4.90 -20.42
N ASN A 200 -4.44 3.83 -19.62
CA ASN A 200 -4.83 2.49 -20.06
C ASN A 200 -6.25 2.14 -19.60
N SER A 201 -6.64 2.50 -18.37
CA SER A 201 -7.98 2.17 -17.87
C SER A 201 -9.03 3.16 -18.40
N PRO A 202 -10.08 2.67 -19.11
CA PRO A 202 -11.16 3.52 -19.62
C PRO A 202 -12.03 4.13 -18.50
N PHE A 203 -11.96 3.58 -17.29
CA PHE A 203 -12.69 4.08 -16.11
C PHE A 203 -11.76 4.64 -15.04
N GLY A 204 -10.46 4.69 -15.32
CA GLY A 204 -9.46 5.12 -14.35
C GLY A 204 -9.30 6.63 -14.30
N LEU A 205 -9.22 7.16 -13.08
CA LEU A 205 -8.66 8.49 -12.80
C LEU A 205 -7.46 8.31 -11.86
N VAL A 206 -6.49 9.22 -11.93
CA VAL A 206 -5.32 9.22 -11.05
C VAL A 206 -5.24 10.53 -10.29
N LEU A 207 -4.99 10.44 -8.99
CA LEU A 207 -4.66 11.56 -8.12
C LEU A 207 -3.13 11.61 -7.99
N PRO A 208 -2.46 12.63 -8.54
CA PRO A 208 -1.02 12.78 -8.40
C PRO A 208 -0.60 13.08 -6.96
N GLN A 209 -1.51 13.63 -6.15
CA GLN A 209 -1.27 13.91 -4.74
C GLN A 209 -2.31 13.26 -3.84
N ARG A 210 -1.85 12.73 -2.71
CA ARG A 210 -2.70 12.06 -1.74
C ARG A 210 -3.65 13.04 -1.07
N GLN A 211 -4.95 12.77 -1.21
CA GLN A 211 -6.01 13.51 -0.52
C GLN A 211 -6.98 12.55 0.16
N LYS A 212 -7.71 13.05 1.16
CA LYS A 212 -8.71 12.24 1.88
C LYS A 212 -9.99 12.11 1.06
N LEU A 213 -10.06 11.05 0.27
CA LEU A 213 -11.17 10.79 -0.65
C LEU A 213 -12.43 10.20 0.01
N SER A 214 -12.27 9.54 1.16
CA SER A 214 -13.37 8.82 1.83
C SER A 214 -14.53 9.71 2.25
N ASP A 215 -14.26 11.01 2.43
CA ASP A 215 -15.24 11.97 2.95
C ASP A 215 -16.03 12.63 1.81
N LEU A 216 -15.57 12.46 0.57
CA LEU A 216 -16.24 12.98 -0.61
C LEU A 216 -17.64 12.37 -0.75
N PRO A 217 -18.69 13.20 -0.98
CA PRO A 217 -20.03 12.70 -1.26
C PRO A 217 -20.05 11.68 -2.40
N GLU A 218 -19.21 11.87 -3.42
CA GLU A 218 -19.14 11.04 -4.62
C GLU A 218 -18.67 9.62 -4.29
N TYR A 219 -17.73 9.48 -3.36
CA TYR A 219 -17.33 8.17 -2.85
C TYR A 219 -18.50 7.50 -2.12
N ARG A 220 -19.20 8.25 -1.25
CA ARG A 220 -20.35 7.74 -0.48
C ARG A 220 -21.53 7.34 -1.36
N LEU A 221 -21.76 8.06 -2.46
CA LEU A 221 -22.76 7.77 -3.48
C LEU A 221 -22.37 6.61 -4.41
N GLY A 222 -21.15 6.06 -4.26
CA GLY A 222 -20.67 4.93 -5.05
C GLY A 222 -20.28 5.29 -6.48
N TYR A 223 -19.93 6.56 -6.74
CA TYR A 223 -19.51 7.05 -8.06
C TYR A 223 -18.12 6.53 -8.46
N PHE A 224 -17.28 6.22 -7.47
CA PHE A 224 -15.98 5.60 -7.71
C PHE A 224 -15.53 4.72 -6.53
N GLU A 225 -14.57 3.85 -6.81
CA GLU A 225 -13.82 3.07 -5.82
C GLU A 225 -12.33 3.44 -5.89
N ILE A 226 -11.60 3.32 -4.78
CA ILE A 226 -10.13 3.43 -4.79
C ILE A 226 -9.58 2.07 -5.22
N GLN A 227 -8.93 2.02 -6.39
CA GLN A 227 -8.35 0.80 -6.96
C GLN A 227 -7.26 1.14 -7.98
N ASP A 228 -6.12 0.46 -7.86
CA ASP A 228 -4.98 0.53 -8.80
C ASP A 228 -5.40 0.27 -10.26
N GLU A 229 -4.84 1.04 -11.20
CA GLU A 229 -5.10 0.91 -12.64
C GLU A 229 -4.87 -0.52 -13.15
N SER A 230 -3.79 -1.18 -12.74
CA SER A 230 -3.47 -2.57 -13.15
C SER A 230 -4.57 -3.55 -12.75
N SER A 231 -5.13 -3.39 -11.55
CA SER A 231 -6.22 -4.21 -11.05
C SER A 231 -7.52 -3.96 -11.82
N GLN A 232 -7.74 -2.74 -12.30
CA GLN A 232 -8.87 -2.42 -13.16
C GLN A 232 -8.75 -3.15 -14.50
N LEU A 233 -7.56 -3.07 -15.13
CA LEU A 233 -7.29 -3.71 -16.42
C LEU A 233 -7.47 -5.22 -16.38
N ILE A 234 -6.96 -5.88 -15.33
CA ILE A 234 -7.14 -7.33 -15.15
C ILE A 234 -8.62 -7.68 -15.05
N ALA A 235 -9.41 -6.89 -14.31
CA ALA A 235 -10.84 -7.15 -14.19
C ALA A 235 -11.59 -6.93 -15.51
N PHE A 236 -11.16 -5.99 -16.37
CA PHE A 236 -11.77 -5.78 -17.68
C PHE A 236 -11.42 -6.85 -18.73
N LYS A 237 -10.39 -7.66 -18.48
CA LYS A 237 -10.15 -8.86 -19.30
C LYS A 237 -11.22 -9.92 -19.08
N LEU A 238 -11.94 -9.86 -17.96
CA LEU A 238 -13.11 -10.70 -17.71
C LEU A 238 -14.30 -10.10 -18.47
N GLN A 239 -14.62 -10.68 -19.61
CA GLN A 239 -15.69 -10.23 -20.51
C GLN A 239 -17.03 -10.84 -20.08
N ALA A 240 -17.39 -10.63 -18.81
CA ALA A 240 -18.66 -11.11 -18.28
C ALA A 240 -19.83 -10.35 -18.90
N GLU A 241 -20.86 -11.10 -19.30
CA GLU A 241 -22.07 -10.58 -19.94
C GLU A 241 -23.28 -10.68 -19.01
N PRO A 242 -24.31 -9.82 -19.18
CA PRO A 242 -25.57 -9.95 -18.48
C PRO A 242 -26.12 -11.38 -18.50
N GLY A 243 -26.56 -11.88 -17.34
CA GLY A 243 -27.11 -13.22 -17.15
C GLY A 243 -26.09 -14.28 -16.69
N GLN A 244 -24.79 -14.04 -16.87
CA GLN A 244 -23.75 -15.01 -16.53
C GLN A 244 -23.49 -15.15 -15.02
N LYS A 245 -22.90 -16.28 -14.65
CA LYS A 245 -22.45 -16.62 -13.29
C LYS A 245 -20.93 -16.47 -13.20
N VAL A 246 -20.48 -15.64 -12.27
CA VAL A 246 -19.05 -15.35 -12.06
C VAL A 246 -18.65 -15.65 -10.62
N LEU A 247 -17.58 -16.41 -10.43
CA LEU A 247 -16.97 -16.67 -9.11
C LEU A 247 -15.69 -15.85 -8.92
N ASP A 248 -15.63 -15.04 -7.86
CA ASP A 248 -14.40 -14.42 -7.36
C ASP A 248 -13.89 -15.24 -6.15
N TYR A 249 -12.95 -16.15 -6.39
CA TYR A 249 -12.58 -17.21 -5.43
C TYR A 249 -11.70 -16.72 -4.28
N CYS A 250 -10.96 -15.63 -4.50
CA CYS A 250 -10.16 -14.93 -3.50
C CYS A 250 -10.54 -13.45 -3.50
N ALA A 251 -11.82 -13.20 -3.24
CA ALA A 251 -12.43 -11.90 -3.47
C ALA A 251 -11.85 -10.79 -2.58
N GLY A 252 -11.28 -11.13 -1.42
CA GLY A 252 -10.88 -10.16 -0.40
C GLY A 252 -12.04 -9.23 -0.07
N SER A 253 -11.80 -7.93 -0.18
CA SER A 253 -12.82 -6.89 0.02
C SER A 253 -13.60 -6.56 -1.27
N GLY A 254 -13.64 -7.48 -2.23
CA GLY A 254 -14.45 -7.41 -3.46
C GLY A 254 -13.89 -6.49 -4.54
N GLY A 255 -12.60 -6.16 -4.53
CA GLY A 255 -12.03 -5.16 -5.45
C GLY A 255 -12.27 -5.48 -6.94
N LYS A 256 -12.03 -6.75 -7.34
CA LYS A 256 -12.25 -7.24 -8.71
C LYS A 256 -13.73 -7.37 -9.01
N THR A 257 -14.50 -8.00 -8.11
CA THR A 257 -15.96 -8.07 -8.23
C THR A 257 -16.59 -6.68 -8.45
N LEU A 258 -16.13 -5.64 -7.75
CA LEU A 258 -16.63 -4.28 -7.95
C LEU A 258 -16.31 -3.72 -9.35
N ALA A 259 -15.26 -4.21 -10.02
CA ALA A 259 -14.85 -3.77 -11.36
C ALA A 259 -15.67 -4.43 -12.47
N PHE A 260 -15.86 -5.75 -12.41
CA PHE A 260 -16.61 -6.48 -13.43
C PHE A 260 -18.10 -6.61 -13.13
N GLY A 261 -18.51 -6.49 -11.86
CA GLY A 261 -19.92 -6.57 -11.46
C GLY A 261 -20.85 -5.59 -12.19
N PRO A 262 -20.43 -4.34 -12.49
CA PRO A 262 -21.22 -3.44 -13.33
C PRO A 262 -21.55 -3.98 -14.73
N LEU A 263 -20.68 -4.80 -15.33
CA LEU A 263 -20.87 -5.38 -16.67
C LEU A 263 -22.03 -6.37 -16.72
N LEU A 264 -22.38 -6.98 -15.58
CA LEU A 264 -23.51 -7.90 -15.47
C LEU A 264 -24.86 -7.18 -15.38
N GLU A 265 -24.90 -5.84 -15.26
CA GLU A 265 -26.14 -5.06 -15.17
C GLU A 265 -27.13 -5.54 -14.10
N ASN A 266 -26.61 -6.03 -12.96
CA ASN A 266 -27.41 -6.67 -11.89
C ASN A 266 -28.22 -7.91 -12.32
N THR A 267 -27.85 -8.55 -13.42
CA THR A 267 -28.41 -9.82 -13.89
C THR A 267 -27.41 -10.97 -13.65
N GLY A 268 -27.85 -12.23 -13.77
CA GLY A 268 -26.99 -13.37 -13.46
C GLY A 268 -26.63 -13.47 -11.97
N ARG A 269 -25.42 -13.95 -11.66
CA ARG A 269 -25.00 -14.14 -10.25
C ARG A 269 -23.50 -13.98 -10.03
N LEU A 270 -23.14 -13.15 -9.06
CA LEU A 270 -21.78 -13.00 -8.54
C LEU A 270 -21.60 -13.84 -7.28
N TYR A 271 -20.62 -14.74 -7.27
CA TYR A 271 -20.23 -15.49 -6.08
C TYR A 271 -18.90 -14.97 -5.56
N LEU A 272 -18.82 -14.64 -4.28
CA LEU A 272 -17.57 -14.18 -3.65
C LEU A 272 -17.17 -15.13 -2.55
N HIS A 273 -15.96 -15.64 -2.63
CA HIS A 273 -15.34 -16.49 -1.62
C HIS A 273 -14.02 -15.86 -1.15
N ASP A 274 -13.74 -15.94 0.15
CA ASP A 274 -12.44 -15.60 0.74
C ASP A 274 -12.37 -16.26 2.11
N THR A 275 -11.20 -16.76 2.50
CA THR A 275 -10.97 -17.41 3.81
C THR A 275 -11.17 -16.45 4.99
N ARG A 276 -11.12 -15.14 4.76
CA ARG A 276 -11.27 -14.11 5.78
C ARG A 276 -12.68 -13.52 5.73
N GLU A 277 -13.56 -14.01 6.60
CA GLU A 277 -14.95 -13.54 6.70
C GLU A 277 -15.07 -12.01 6.82
N ARG A 278 -14.19 -11.38 7.61
CA ARG A 278 -14.15 -9.92 7.74
C ARG A 278 -14.01 -9.21 6.39
N MET A 279 -13.22 -9.76 5.47
CA MET A 279 -13.02 -9.18 4.15
C MET A 279 -14.30 -9.26 3.30
N LEU A 280 -15.03 -10.37 3.37
CA LEU A 280 -16.34 -10.53 2.72
C LEU A 280 -17.39 -9.56 3.28
N LEU A 281 -17.40 -9.33 4.60
CA LEU A 281 -18.29 -8.34 5.22
C LEU A 281 -17.97 -6.91 4.75
N ASP A 282 -16.70 -6.59 4.55
CA ASP A 282 -16.30 -5.31 3.98
C ASP A 282 -16.64 -5.24 2.48
N ALA A 283 -16.50 -6.34 1.72
CA ALA A 283 -16.97 -6.45 0.35
C ALA A 283 -18.48 -6.16 0.24
N LYS A 284 -19.30 -6.74 1.12
CA LYS A 284 -20.76 -6.50 1.19
C LYS A 284 -21.10 -5.00 1.24
N LYS A 285 -20.43 -4.26 2.11
CA LYS A 285 -20.64 -2.81 2.28
C LYS A 285 -20.30 -2.05 0.99
N ARG A 286 -19.19 -2.42 0.34
CA ARG A 286 -18.72 -1.78 -0.89
C ARG A 286 -19.63 -2.10 -2.08
N LEU A 287 -20.03 -3.36 -2.25
CA LEU A 287 -20.95 -3.79 -3.31
C LEU A 287 -22.29 -3.08 -3.20
N LYS A 288 -22.86 -3.02 -1.98
CA LYS A 288 -24.09 -2.28 -1.71
C LYS A 288 -23.96 -0.80 -2.09
N ARG A 289 -22.86 -0.15 -1.71
CA ARG A 289 -22.58 1.25 -2.08
C ARG A 289 -22.46 1.43 -3.60
N ALA A 290 -21.79 0.51 -4.28
CA ALA A 290 -21.66 0.53 -5.74
C ALA A 290 -23.01 0.29 -6.46
N GLY A 291 -24.02 -0.25 -5.77
CA GLY A 291 -25.32 -0.59 -6.36
C GLY A 291 -25.37 -1.97 -7.01
N ILE A 292 -24.41 -2.84 -6.68
CA ILE A 292 -24.38 -4.23 -7.12
C ILE A 292 -25.24 -5.03 -6.14
N GLN A 293 -26.20 -5.79 -6.65
CA GLN A 293 -27.22 -6.50 -5.85
C GLN A 293 -27.27 -8.01 -6.14
N ASN A 294 -26.83 -8.43 -7.32
CA ASN A 294 -26.83 -9.81 -7.80
C ASN A 294 -25.69 -10.68 -7.21
N TYR A 295 -25.32 -10.48 -5.94
CA TYR A 295 -24.18 -11.19 -5.33
C TYR A 295 -24.57 -12.16 -4.20
N GLN A 296 -23.71 -13.15 -3.99
CA GLN A 296 -23.75 -14.13 -2.92
C GLN A 296 -22.38 -14.26 -2.28
N LEU A 297 -22.33 -14.11 -0.96
CA LEU A 297 -21.11 -14.34 -0.19
C LEU A 297 -21.07 -15.80 0.23
N LEU A 298 -19.92 -16.42 0.00
CA LEU A 298 -19.59 -17.79 0.35
C LEU A 298 -18.63 -17.74 1.54
N PHE A 299 -19.18 -17.71 2.75
CA PHE A 299 -18.41 -17.67 3.99
C PHE A 299 -17.75 -19.02 4.29
N PRO A 300 -16.45 -19.11 4.59
CA PRO A 300 -15.72 -20.37 4.78
C PRO A 300 -16.30 -21.30 5.85
N HIS A 301 -16.84 -20.73 6.94
CA HIS A 301 -17.38 -21.50 8.07
C HIS A 301 -18.88 -21.79 7.95
N ALA A 302 -19.60 -21.11 7.06
CA ALA A 302 -21.03 -21.32 6.80
C ALA A 302 -21.30 -22.00 5.46
N THR A 303 -20.32 -21.97 4.56
CA THR A 303 -20.32 -22.60 3.24
C THR A 303 -19.47 -23.83 3.38
N SER A 304 -20.10 -25.00 3.48
CA SER A 304 -19.36 -26.26 3.43
C SER A 304 -18.51 -26.31 2.16
N GLU A 305 -17.38 -27.03 2.17
CA GLU A 305 -16.61 -27.31 0.94
C GLU A 305 -17.54 -27.76 -0.21
N ARG A 306 -18.59 -28.51 0.14
CA ARG A 306 -19.68 -28.93 -0.77
C ARG A 306 -20.39 -27.79 -1.50
N ALA A 307 -20.54 -26.62 -0.89
CA ALA A 307 -21.22 -25.50 -1.53
C ALA A 307 -20.31 -24.79 -2.55
N VAL A 308 -18.99 -24.74 -2.34
CA VAL A 308 -18.04 -24.35 -3.39
C VAL A 308 -17.94 -25.44 -4.46
N GLU A 309 -17.87 -26.71 -4.06
CA GLU A 309 -17.88 -27.88 -4.97
C GLU A 309 -19.11 -27.87 -5.88
N SER A 310 -20.28 -27.46 -5.35
CA SER A 310 -21.54 -27.37 -6.10
C SER A 310 -21.53 -26.32 -7.22
N LEU A 311 -20.53 -25.43 -7.27
CA LEU A 311 -20.35 -24.43 -8.32
C LEU A 311 -19.46 -24.94 -9.46
N LYS A 312 -18.76 -26.07 -9.27
CA LYS A 312 -17.84 -26.64 -10.26
C LYS A 312 -18.60 -26.98 -11.56
N GLY A 313 -18.05 -26.55 -12.69
CA GLY A 313 -18.68 -26.72 -14.02
C GLY A 313 -19.96 -25.89 -14.24
N ARG A 314 -20.30 -24.97 -13.33
CA ARG A 314 -21.53 -24.15 -13.41
C ARG A 314 -21.29 -22.65 -13.56
N MET A 315 -20.03 -22.20 -13.50
CA MET A 315 -19.64 -20.80 -13.63
C MET A 315 -19.18 -20.52 -15.06
N ASP A 316 -19.64 -19.41 -15.63
CA ASP A 316 -19.15 -18.92 -16.93
C ASP A 316 -17.75 -18.34 -16.78
N TRP A 317 -17.47 -17.69 -15.64
CA TRP A 317 -16.16 -17.12 -15.34
C TRP A 317 -15.71 -17.40 -13.90
N THR A 318 -14.41 -17.60 -13.72
CA THR A 318 -13.77 -17.65 -12.41
C THR A 318 -12.57 -16.71 -12.36
N SER A 319 -12.65 -15.72 -11.47
CA SER A 319 -11.55 -14.83 -11.10
C SER A 319 -10.80 -15.41 -9.90
N VAL A 320 -9.50 -15.63 -10.06
CA VAL A 320 -8.61 -16.07 -8.98
C VAL A 320 -7.49 -15.06 -8.79
N ALA A 321 -7.38 -14.51 -7.58
CA ALA A 321 -6.31 -13.61 -7.18
C ALA A 321 -5.41 -14.34 -6.18
N ILE A 322 -4.40 -15.04 -6.69
CA ILE A 322 -3.49 -15.84 -5.86
C ILE A 322 -2.39 -14.92 -5.32
N TYR A 323 -2.13 -14.97 -4.00
CA TYR A 323 -0.86 -14.55 -3.42
C TYR A 323 0.09 -15.76 -3.48
N GLY A 324 1.23 -15.60 -4.14
CA GLY A 324 2.09 -16.71 -4.55
C GLY A 324 2.50 -17.66 -3.43
N GLU A 325 2.07 -18.92 -3.54
CA GLU A 325 2.95 -20.02 -3.93
C GLU A 325 2.49 -20.51 -5.31
N ALA A 326 3.39 -21.12 -6.06
CA ALA A 326 3.24 -21.47 -7.46
C ALA A 326 1.84 -22.04 -7.78
N ALA A 327 1.20 -21.44 -8.79
CA ALA A 327 0.14 -22.08 -9.51
C ALA A 327 0.71 -23.35 -10.16
N GLU A 328 0.59 -24.49 -9.48
CA GLU A 328 0.34 -25.75 -10.17
C GLU A 328 -1.03 -25.60 -10.83
N GLY A 329 -1.05 -25.00 -12.01
CA GLY A 329 -2.20 -24.92 -12.88
C GLY A 329 -2.60 -26.33 -13.30
N ARG A 330 -3.35 -27.03 -12.46
CA ARG A 330 -4.08 -28.21 -12.90
C ARG A 330 -5.21 -27.71 -13.80
N ARG A 331 -5.13 -28.07 -15.09
CA ARG A 331 -6.28 -28.13 -15.99
C ARG A 331 -7.40 -28.82 -15.23
N ILE A 332 -8.48 -28.10 -14.95
CA ILE A 332 -9.75 -28.72 -14.58
C ILE A 332 -10.27 -29.29 -15.91
N PRO A 333 -10.30 -30.62 -16.12
CA PRO A 333 -10.83 -31.18 -17.34
C PRO A 333 -12.31 -30.79 -17.46
N SER A 334 -12.71 -30.55 -18.71
CA SER A 334 -14.08 -30.25 -19.16
C SER A 334 -15.15 -31.13 -18.53
#